data_AF-A0A967KIT2-F1
#
_entry.id   AF-A0A967KIT2-F1
#
_cell.length_a   1.000
_cell.length_b   1.000
_cell.length_c   1.000
_cell.angle_alpha   90.00
_cell.angle_beta   90.00
_cell.angle_gamma   90.00
#
_symmetry.space_group_name_H-M   'P 1'
#
loop_
_entity.id
_entity.type
_entity.pdbx_description
1 polymer ?
#
loop_
_entity_poly.entity_id
_entity_poly.type
_entity_poly.pdbx_seq_one_letter_code
_entity_poly.pdbx_strand_id
1 'polypeptide(L)'
;NFANLKAAGVIPADSELPPRNGQVRPWAELDPEERRRSARKMELYAAMVENLDGHVGRLLQYLKDRGLYESTLVVFMSDNGAAPG
;
A
#
# COMPACT_ATOMS: atom_id res chain seq x y z
N ASN A 1 -6.44 12.49 5.54
CA ASN A 1 -6.35 13.93 5.22
C ASN A 1 -5.59 14.61 6.37
N PHE A 2 -4.58 15.43 6.08
CA PHE A 2 -3.73 16.11 7.07
C PHE A 2 -4.53 16.96 8.08
N ALA A 3 -5.61 17.59 7.62
CA ALA A 3 -6.54 18.31 8.50
C ALA A 3 -7.19 17.40 9.56
N ASN A 4 -7.56 16.17 9.17
CA ASN A 4 -8.17 15.21 10.11
C ASN A 4 -7.14 14.71 11.14
N LEU A 5 -5.87 14.59 10.76
CA LEU A 5 -4.80 14.20 11.69
C LEU A 5 -4.56 15.28 12.74
N LYS A 6 -4.63 16.56 12.37
CA LYS A 6 -4.61 17.69 13.31
C LYS A 6 -5.84 17.69 14.22
N ALA A 7 -7.04 17.54 13.64
CA ALA A 7 -8.29 17.54 14.38
C ALA A 7 -8.36 16.38 15.40
N ALA A 8 -7.77 15.23 15.07
CA ALA A 8 -7.67 14.07 15.96
C ALA A 8 -6.54 14.16 16.98
N GLY A 9 -5.72 15.23 16.98
CA GLY A 9 -4.58 15.39 17.89
C GLY A 9 -3.43 14.39 17.65
N VAL A 10 -3.41 13.71 16.50
CA VAL A 10 -2.38 12.73 16.12
C VAL A 10 -1.07 13.44 15.75
N ILE A 11 -1.15 14.67 15.26
CA ILE A 11 -0.01 15.54 14.92
C ILE A 11 -0.20 16.95 15.52
N PRO A 12 0.89 17.70 15.79
CA PRO A 12 0.81 19.07 16.28
C PRO A 12 -0.05 20.00 15.39
N ALA A 13 -0.81 20.90 16.01
CA ALA A 13 -1.72 21.81 15.31
C ALA A 13 -1.00 22.78 14.36
N ASP A 14 0.24 23.12 14.68
CA ASP A 14 1.17 23.95 13.91
C ASP A 14 1.93 23.18 12.82
N SER A 15 1.75 21.86 12.69
CA SER A 15 2.43 21.07 11.65
C SER A 15 2.11 21.57 10.25
N GLU A 16 3.12 21.74 9.40
CA GLU A 16 2.93 22.13 8.00
C GLU A 16 3.04 20.90 7.08
N LEU A 17 2.31 20.94 5.96
CA LEU A 17 2.40 19.87 4.97
C LEU A 17 3.75 19.99 4.25
N PRO A 18 4.60 18.95 4.22
CA PRO A 18 5.83 19.01 3.45
C PRO A 18 5.53 19.25 1.95
N PRO A 19 6.45 19.89 1.20
CA PRO A 19 6.29 20.04 -0.23
C PRO A 19 6.17 18.67 -0.91
N ARG A 20 5.42 18.62 -2.01
CA ARG A 20 5.31 17.39 -2.80
C ARG A 20 6.68 16.97 -3.31
N ASN A 21 6.92 15.66 -3.39
CA ASN A 21 8.12 15.15 -4.03
C ASN A 21 8.12 15.57 -5.51
N GLY A 22 9.07 16.41 -5.91
CA GLY A 22 9.21 16.91 -7.28
C GLY A 22 9.51 15.84 -8.33
N GLN A 23 9.92 14.63 -7.91
CA GLN A 23 10.10 13.49 -8.80
C GLN A 23 8.77 12.86 -9.24
N VAL A 24 7.67 13.13 -8.53
CA VAL A 24 6.35 12.56 -8.81
C VAL A 24 5.45 13.62 -9.44
N ARG A 25 5.30 13.53 -10.76
CA ARG A 25 4.42 14.44 -11.51
C ARG A 25 2.95 14.19 -11.17
N PRO A 26 2.14 15.24 -10.97
CA PRO A 26 0.70 15.11 -10.78
C PRO A 26 0.03 14.39 -11.96
N TRP A 27 -0.93 13.50 -11.67
CA TRP A 27 -1.69 12.76 -12.69
C TRP A 27 -2.32 13.67 -13.76
N ALA A 28 -2.87 14.81 -13.32
CA ALA A 28 -3.49 15.80 -14.20
C ALA A 28 -2.53 16.41 -15.22
N GLU A 29 -1.22 16.42 -14.92
CA GLU A 29 -0.16 16.98 -15.77
C GLU A 29 0.51 15.94 -16.67
N LEU A 30 0.14 14.66 -16.55
CA LEU A 30 0.63 13.60 -17.42
C LEU A 30 -0.10 13.62 -18.76
N ASP A 31 0.64 13.37 -19.84
CA ASP A 31 0.05 13.15 -21.16
C ASP A 31 -0.68 11.78 -21.25
N PRO A 32 -1.46 11.51 -22.32
CA PRO A 32 -2.20 10.25 -22.42
C PRO A 32 -1.33 8.97 -22.43
N GLU A 33 -0.11 9.03 -22.95
CA GLU A 33 0.84 7.91 -22.98
C GLU A 33 1.39 7.63 -21.58
N GLU A 34 1.81 8.68 -20.88
CA GLU A 34 2.30 8.63 -19.51
C GLU A 34 1.25 8.08 -18.55
N ARG A 35 -0.01 8.54 -18.68
CA ARG A 35 -1.14 8.02 -17.90
C ARG A 35 -1.36 6.54 -18.15
N ARG A 36 -1.35 6.10 -19.41
CA ARG A 36 -1.56 4.69 -19.76
C ARG A 36 -0.45 3.81 -19.20
N ARG A 37 0.81 4.24 -19.31
CA ARG A 37 1.96 3.53 -18.75
C ARG A 37 1.88 3.45 -17.22
N SER A 38 1.52 4.55 -16.56
CA SER A 38 1.37 4.61 -15.10
C SER A 38 0.22 3.71 -14.62
N ALA A 39 -0.94 3.73 -15.30
CA ALA A 39 -2.05 2.83 -15.02
C ALA A 39 -1.64 1.35 -15.19
N ARG A 40 -0.90 1.03 -16.27
CA ARG A 40 -0.40 -0.33 -16.49
C ARG A 40 0.57 -0.79 -15.39
N LYS A 41 1.43 0.09 -14.87
CA LYS A 41 2.26 -0.23 -13.69
C LYS A 41 1.39 -0.58 -12.47
N MET A 42 0.31 0.17 -12.23
CA MET A 42 -0.61 -0.08 -11.13
C MET A 42 -1.37 -1.40 -11.30
N GLU A 43 -1.80 -1.75 -12.51
CA GLU A 43 -2.41 -3.05 -12.81
C GLU A 43 -1.46 -4.21 -12.48
N LEU A 44 -0.19 -4.09 -12.88
CA LEU A 44 0.82 -5.11 -12.58
C LEU A 44 1.09 -5.22 -11.07
N TYR A 45 1.16 -4.09 -10.37
CA TYR A 45 1.28 -4.08 -8.92
C TYR A 45 0.09 -4.78 -8.25
N ALA A 46 -1.14 -4.50 -8.70
CA ALA A 46 -2.34 -5.16 -8.20
C ALA A 46 -2.29 -6.67 -8.43
N ALA A 47 -1.85 -7.12 -9.61
CA ALA A 47 -1.67 -8.55 -9.90
C ALA A 47 -0.61 -9.21 -9.00
N MET A 48 0.47 -8.50 -8.65
CA MET A 48 1.46 -8.99 -7.69
C MET A 48 0.87 -9.15 -6.29
N VAL A 49 0.08 -8.18 -5.83
CA VAL A 49 -0.61 -8.23 -4.53
C VAL A 49 -1.64 -9.35 -4.49
N GLU A 50 -2.42 -9.53 -5.56
CA GLU A 50 -3.39 -10.61 -5.67
C GLU A 50 -2.70 -11.99 -5.61
N ASN A 51 -1.58 -12.16 -6.32
CA ASN A 51 -0.81 -13.40 -6.26
C ASN A 51 -0.23 -13.66 -4.85
N LEU A 52 0.26 -12.61 -4.17
CA LEU A 52 0.73 -12.71 -2.79
C LEU A 52 -0.40 -13.16 -1.86
N ASP A 53 -1.56 -12.51 -1.92
CA ASP A 53 -2.73 -12.82 -1.11
C ASP A 53 -3.20 -14.26 -1.32
N GLY A 54 -3.28 -14.71 -2.57
CA GLY A 54 -3.61 -16.10 -2.89
C GLY A 54 -2.65 -17.12 -2.27
N HIS A 55 -1.35 -16.82 -2.22
CA HIS A 55 -0.35 -17.69 -1.60
C HIS A 55 -0.40 -17.66 -0.07
N VAL A 56 -0.67 -16.50 0.53
CA VAL A 56 -0.94 -16.38 1.97
C VAL A 56 -2.18 -17.20 2.33
N GLY A 57 -3.26 -17.10 1.56
CA GLY A 57 -4.46 -17.91 1.75
C GLY A 57 -4.18 -19.41 1.75
N ARG A 58 -3.35 -19.90 0.81
CA ARG A 58 -2.92 -21.31 0.77
C ARG A 58 -2.15 -21.73 2.03
N LEU A 59 -1.25 -20.89 2.52
CA LEU A 59 -0.51 -21.16 3.76
C LEU A 59 -1.44 -21.21 4.97
N LEU A 60 -2.36 -20.26 5.09
CA LEU A 60 -3.32 -20.24 6.20
C LEU A 60 -4.26 -21.44 6.14
N GLN A 61 -4.71 -21.84 4.96
CA GLN A 61 -5.54 -23.04 4.79
C GLN A 61 -4.77 -24.30 5.23
N TYR A 62 -3.50 -24.43 4.83
CA TYR A 62 -2.64 -25.54 5.26
C TYR A 62 -2.54 -25.65 6.79
N LEU A 63 -2.43 -24.51 7.49
CA LEU A 63 -2.39 -24.47 8.96
C LEU A 63 -3.73 -24.89 9.57
N LYS A 64 -4.85 -24.44 8.98
CA LYS A 64 -6.20 -24.81 9.41
C LYS A 64 -6.46 -26.31 9.25
N ASP A 65 -6.10 -26.88 8.11
CA ASP A 65 -6.27 -28.31 7.81
C ASP A 65 -5.52 -29.23 8.78
N ARG A 66 -4.45 -28.71 9.42
CA ARG A 66 -3.63 -29.43 10.40
C ARG A 66 -3.96 -29.09 11.85
N GLY A 67 -4.95 -28.24 12.10
CA GLY A 67 -5.31 -27.79 13.44
C GLY A 67 -4.25 -26.91 14.12
N LEU A 68 -3.31 -26.33 13.35
CA LEU A 68 -2.22 -25.49 13.86
C LEU A 68 -2.56 -24.00 13.91
N TYR A 69 -3.61 -23.60 13.20
CA TYR A 69 -3.94 -22.18 13.00
C TYR A 69 -4.20 -21.43 14.32
N GLU A 70 -5.01 -22.00 15.22
CA GLU A 70 -5.39 -21.36 16.49
C GLU A 70 -4.19 -21.14 17.45
N SER A 71 -3.15 -21.96 17.34
CA SER A 71 -1.92 -21.82 18.13
C SER A 71 -0.82 -21.06 17.41
N THR A 72 -1.14 -20.39 16.29
CA THR A 72 -0.16 -19.65 15.47
C THR A 72 -0.43 -18.14 15.54
N LEU A 73 0.58 -17.38 15.97
CA LEU A 73 0.57 -15.92 15.81
C LEU A 73 0.93 -15.56 14.36
N VAL A 74 0.02 -14.89 13.66
CA VAL A 74 0.26 -14.39 12.29
C VAL A 74 0.55 -12.89 12.35
N VAL A 75 1.72 -12.49 11.84
CA VAL A 75 2.10 -11.09 11.67
C VAL A 75 2.26 -10.82 10.18
N PHE A 76 1.56 -9.80 9.67
CA PHE A 76 1.65 -9.37 8.28
C PHE A 76 2.11 -7.91 8.24
N MET A 77 3.22 -7.65 7.57
CA MET A 77 3.80 -6.32 7.45
C MET A 77 4.62 -6.19 6.17
N SER A 78 4.76 -4.97 5.67
CA SER A 78 5.78 -4.62 4.68
C SER A 78 7.07 -4.26 5.39
N ASP A 79 8.19 -4.42 4.69
CA ASP A 79 9.53 -4.05 5.14
C ASP A 79 9.79 -2.53 5.06
N ASN A 80 9.04 -1.80 4.23
CA ASN A 80 9.15 -0.35 4.04
C ASN A 80 7.85 0.28 3.49
N GLY A 81 7.87 1.60 3.25
CA GLY A 81 6.78 2.30 2.58
C GLY A 81 6.76 2.05 1.07
N ALA A 82 5.64 2.36 0.41
CA ALA A 82 5.53 2.21 -1.04
C ALA A 82 6.68 2.93 -1.78
N ALA A 83 7.35 2.22 -2.67
CA ALA A 83 8.39 2.79 -3.53
C ALA A 83 7.79 3.92 -4.41
N PRO A 84 8.49 5.05 -4.59
CA PRO A 84 8.05 6.10 -5.49
C PRO A 84 7.96 5.56 -6.93
N GLY A 85 6.85 5.87 -7.60
CA GLY A 85 6.45 5.30 -8.91
C GLY A 85 7.18 5.82 -10.14
#